data_AF-A0A2W5Q426-F1
#
_entry.id   AF-A0A2W5Q426-F1
#
_cell.length_a   1.000
_cell.length_b   1.000
_cell.length_c   1.000
_cell.angle_alpha   90.00
_cell.angle_beta   90.00
_cell.angle_gamma   90.00
#
_symmetry.space_group_name_H-M   'P 1'
#
loop_
_entity.id
_entity.type
_entity.pdbx_description
1 polymer ?
#
loop_
_entity_poly.entity_id
_entity_poly.type
_entity_poly.pdbx_seq_one_letter_code
_entity_poly.pdbx_strand_id
1 'polypeptide(L)'
;MRHRAILLACLFAAACAPATPPAPNHAPLTLAYAEADSEKLWELQATTTDSLQLLMVEAELGSRGQFASGDRYLGSRSRSSVGAYRYARSEPSLNDRNCADFPSSASVQRFFLSAGGPGFDPHGLDRDGDGNACEWGTNLREIYATRTPPVRVAPRVESRCYVGPRGGTYTITASGYKDYDGC
;
A
#
# COMPACT_ATOMS: atom_id res chain seq x y z
N MET A 1 66.38 -40.82 -19.71
CA MET A 1 64.93 -40.57 -19.79
C MET A 1 64.45 -40.10 -18.42
N ARG A 2 64.10 -38.81 -18.28
CA ARG A 2 63.60 -38.22 -17.02
C ARG A 2 62.12 -37.87 -17.21
N HIS A 3 61.22 -38.64 -16.61
CA HIS A 3 59.78 -38.39 -16.66
C HIS A 3 59.44 -37.34 -15.59
N ARG A 4 59.03 -36.14 -16.02
CA ARG A 4 58.45 -35.13 -15.16
C ARG A 4 56.98 -35.48 -14.92
N ALA A 5 56.66 -35.97 -13.73
CA ALA A 5 55.27 -36.13 -13.30
C ALA A 5 54.70 -34.74 -12.96
N ILE A 6 53.80 -34.23 -13.80
CA ILE A 6 53.05 -33.01 -13.53
C ILE A 6 51.82 -33.43 -12.71
N LEU A 7 51.87 -33.17 -11.40
CA LEU A 7 50.73 -33.28 -10.50
C LEU A 7 49.77 -32.13 -10.79
N LEU A 8 48.68 -32.43 -11.49
CA LEU A 8 47.57 -31.50 -11.68
C LEU A 8 46.77 -31.45 -10.37
N ALA A 9 46.94 -30.38 -9.60
CA ALA A 9 46.13 -30.12 -8.41
C ALA A 9 44.73 -29.67 -8.87
N CYS A 10 43.76 -30.57 -8.83
CA CYS A 10 42.34 -30.22 -8.96
C CYS A 10 41.90 -29.47 -7.68
N LEU A 11 41.96 -28.14 -7.71
CA LEU A 11 41.25 -27.30 -6.75
C LEU A 11 39.74 -27.43 -7.03
N PHE A 12 39.05 -28.23 -6.24
CA PHE A 12 37.59 -28.19 -6.15
C PHE A 12 37.20 -26.92 -5.38
N ALA A 13 36.89 -25.84 -6.11
CA ALA A 13 36.20 -24.70 -5.54
C ALA A 13 34.75 -25.13 -5.24
N ALA A 14 34.48 -25.49 -3.99
CA ALA A 14 33.12 -25.66 -3.50
C ALA A 14 32.44 -24.27 -3.50
N ALA A 15 31.71 -23.97 -4.55
CA ALA A 15 30.84 -22.80 -4.60
C ALA A 15 29.70 -23.03 -3.60
N CYS A 16 29.80 -22.43 -2.40
CA CYS A 16 28.65 -22.28 -1.52
C CYS A 16 27.66 -21.35 -2.22
N ALA A 17 26.71 -21.91 -2.97
CA ALA A 17 25.53 -21.15 -3.35
C ALA A 17 24.83 -20.71 -2.06
N PRO A 18 24.59 -19.40 -1.83
CA PRO A 18 23.81 -18.99 -0.69
C PRO A 18 22.42 -19.61 -0.86
N ALA A 19 22.03 -20.47 0.10
CA ALA A 19 20.66 -20.94 0.18
C ALA A 19 19.76 -19.70 0.28
N THR A 20 18.90 -19.47 -0.71
CA THR A 20 17.86 -18.46 -0.61
C THR A 20 17.04 -18.76 0.64
N PRO A 21 16.90 -17.79 1.57
CA PRO A 21 16.10 -18.01 2.77
C PRO A 21 14.68 -18.44 2.35
N PRO A 22 14.04 -19.34 3.11
CA PRO A 22 12.65 -19.68 2.84
C PRO A 22 11.80 -18.42 2.88
N ALA A 23 10.78 -18.37 2.00
CA ALA A 23 9.86 -17.25 1.98
C ALA A 23 9.26 -17.02 3.38
N PRO A 24 9.06 -15.75 3.79
CA PRO A 24 8.45 -15.46 5.08
C PRO A 24 7.05 -16.08 5.14
N ASN A 25 6.74 -16.73 6.25
CA ASN A 25 5.41 -17.33 6.48
C ASN A 25 4.63 -16.45 7.46
N HIS A 26 3.63 -15.71 6.97
CA HIS A 26 2.77 -14.87 7.81
C HIS A 26 1.46 -15.55 8.21
N ALA A 27 1.28 -16.84 7.92
CA ALA A 27 0.08 -17.58 8.30
C ALA A 27 -0.23 -17.52 9.82
N PRO A 28 0.76 -17.64 10.74
CA PRO A 28 0.48 -17.53 12.17
C PRO A 28 -0.11 -16.18 12.59
N LEU A 29 0.42 -15.08 12.03
CA LEU A 29 -0.10 -13.73 12.29
C LEU A 29 -1.48 -13.53 11.67
N THR A 30 -1.71 -14.06 10.46
CA THR A 30 -3.02 -13.99 9.80
C THR A 30 -4.07 -14.72 10.62
N LEU A 31 -3.74 -15.90 11.16
CA LEU A 31 -4.62 -16.64 12.05
C LEU A 31 -4.87 -15.90 13.36
N ALA A 32 -3.83 -15.31 13.97
CA ALA A 32 -3.99 -14.52 15.19
C ALA A 32 -4.95 -13.33 14.98
N TYR A 33 -4.88 -12.65 13.83
CA TYR A 33 -5.82 -11.56 13.51
C TYR A 33 -7.22 -12.08 13.15
N ALA A 34 -7.34 -13.27 12.56
CA ALA A 34 -8.63 -13.91 12.30
C ALA A 34 -9.40 -14.24 13.58
N GLU A 35 -8.69 -14.62 14.66
CA GLU A 35 -9.27 -14.91 15.98
C GLU A 35 -9.52 -13.66 16.83
N ALA A 36 -8.85 -12.54 16.53
CA ALA A 36 -9.04 -11.28 17.27
C ALA A 36 -10.42 -10.66 17.02
N ASP A 37 -10.99 -9.99 18.01
CA ASP A 37 -12.22 -9.21 17.82
C ASP A 37 -11.98 -7.96 16.94
N SER A 38 -13.05 -7.45 16.34
CA SER A 38 -12.95 -6.30 15.43
C SER A 38 -12.57 -5.00 16.14
N GLU A 39 -12.87 -4.85 17.44
CA GLU A 39 -12.52 -3.67 18.22
C GLU A 39 -11.00 -3.56 18.38
N LYS A 40 -10.36 -4.69 18.72
CA LYS A 40 -8.91 -4.83 18.81
C LYS A 40 -8.23 -4.56 17.48
N LEU A 41 -8.80 -5.06 16.39
CA LEU A 41 -8.26 -4.79 15.05
C LEU A 41 -8.35 -3.29 14.69
N TRP A 42 -9.43 -2.60 15.05
CA TRP A 42 -9.51 -1.15 14.86
C TRP A 42 -8.56 -0.35 15.76
N GLU A 43 -8.24 -0.85 16.95
CA GLU A 43 -7.18 -0.28 17.79
C GLU A 43 -5.79 -0.45 17.12
N LEU A 44 -5.49 -1.66 16.62
CA LEU A 44 -4.24 -1.93 15.91
C LEU A 44 -4.14 -1.09 14.63
N GLN A 45 -5.21 -1.00 13.83
CA GLN A 45 -5.26 -0.18 12.62
C GLN A 45 -4.93 1.28 12.92
N ALA A 46 -5.34 1.80 14.07
CA ALA A 46 -5.07 3.18 14.46
C ALA A 46 -3.64 3.41 14.98
N THR A 47 -3.04 2.42 15.63
CA THR A 47 -1.85 2.61 16.47
C THR A 47 -0.57 2.02 15.89
N THR A 48 -0.68 0.99 15.05
CA THR A 48 0.51 0.28 14.55
C THR A 48 1.39 1.17 13.69
N THR A 49 2.70 1.07 13.85
CA THR A 49 3.71 1.69 12.97
C THR A 49 4.33 0.69 11.99
N ASP A 50 4.06 -0.60 12.17
CA ASP A 50 4.51 -1.64 11.26
C ASP A 50 3.58 -1.69 10.04
N SER A 51 4.17 -1.51 8.86
CA SER A 51 3.45 -1.50 7.59
C SER A 51 2.86 -2.88 7.28
N LEU A 52 3.54 -3.98 7.60
CA LEU A 52 3.00 -5.32 7.37
C LEU A 52 1.79 -5.58 8.27
N GLN A 53 1.91 -5.27 9.56
CA GLN A 53 0.79 -5.36 10.49
C GLN A 53 -0.40 -4.51 10.03
N LEU A 54 -0.17 -3.28 9.55
CA LEU A 54 -1.25 -2.45 9.01
C LEU A 54 -1.97 -3.12 7.83
N LEU A 55 -1.22 -3.65 6.85
CA LEU A 55 -1.78 -4.36 5.70
C LEU A 55 -2.61 -5.58 6.13
N MET A 56 -2.10 -6.38 7.08
CA MET A 56 -2.79 -7.58 7.57
C MET A 56 -4.07 -7.24 8.33
N VAL A 57 -4.01 -6.24 9.21
CA VAL A 57 -5.15 -5.79 10.01
C VAL A 57 -6.25 -5.19 9.13
N GLU A 58 -5.89 -4.35 8.15
CA GLU A 58 -6.88 -3.78 7.24
C GLU A 58 -7.50 -4.83 6.30
N ALA A 59 -6.72 -5.83 5.86
CA ALA A 59 -7.24 -6.94 5.07
C ALA A 59 -8.20 -7.82 5.88
N GLU A 60 -7.87 -8.09 7.15
CA GLU A 60 -8.76 -8.81 8.08
C GLU A 60 -10.09 -8.07 8.26
N LEU A 61 -10.04 -6.79 8.65
CA LEU A 61 -11.22 -5.93 8.79
C LEU A 61 -12.06 -5.88 7.51
N GLY A 62 -11.42 -5.68 6.36
CA GLY A 62 -12.09 -5.66 5.05
C GLY A 62 -12.79 -6.98 4.73
N SER A 63 -12.17 -8.12 5.07
CA SER A 63 -12.79 -9.44 4.83
C SER A 63 -14.02 -9.70 5.69
N ARG A 64 -14.13 -9.00 6.83
CA ARG A 64 -15.31 -9.01 7.71
C ARG A 64 -16.38 -8.00 7.31
N GLY A 65 -16.17 -7.24 6.23
CA GLY A 65 -17.04 -6.13 5.84
C GLY A 65 -16.95 -4.92 6.79
N GLN A 66 -15.91 -4.83 7.61
CA GLN A 66 -15.68 -3.73 8.55
C GLN A 66 -14.86 -2.65 7.86
N PHE A 67 -15.52 -1.69 7.22
CA PHE A 67 -14.85 -0.64 6.45
C PHE A 67 -14.58 0.65 7.23
N ALA A 68 -15.26 0.85 8.37
CA ALA A 68 -15.06 1.98 9.26
C ALA A 68 -15.49 1.69 10.70
N SER A 69 -14.92 2.44 11.65
CA SER A 69 -15.32 2.49 13.06
C SER A 69 -15.09 3.89 13.61
N GLY A 70 -16.17 4.66 13.78
CA GLY A 70 -16.09 6.09 14.12
C GLY A 70 -15.37 6.87 13.01
N ASP A 71 -14.33 7.62 13.38
CA ASP A 71 -13.49 8.39 12.45
C ASP A 71 -12.40 7.54 11.75
N ARG A 72 -12.25 6.27 12.13
CA ARG A 72 -11.29 5.33 11.53
C ARG A 72 -11.92 4.62 10.35
N TYR A 73 -11.18 4.43 9.26
CA TYR A 73 -11.64 3.71 8.07
C TYR A 73 -10.46 3.14 7.29
N LEU A 74 -10.72 2.07 6.54
CA LEU A 74 -9.69 1.41 5.75
C LEU A 74 -9.12 2.35 4.68
N GLY A 75 -7.83 2.25 4.41
CA GLY A 75 -7.17 3.08 3.41
C GLY A 75 -6.79 4.47 3.92
N SER A 76 -7.30 4.92 5.08
CA SER A 76 -6.89 6.19 5.69
C SER A 76 -5.38 6.27 5.94
N ARG A 77 -4.73 5.13 6.19
CA ARG A 77 -3.29 5.04 6.50
C ARG A 77 -2.46 4.33 5.42
N SER A 78 -3.09 3.42 4.67
CA SER A 78 -2.38 2.54 3.73
C SER A 78 -2.51 2.97 2.26
N ARG A 79 -3.55 3.74 1.86
CA ARG A 79 -3.84 3.98 0.43
C ARG A 79 -2.69 4.63 -0.35
N SER A 80 -1.77 5.30 0.34
CA SER A 80 -0.60 5.94 -0.27
C SER A 80 0.40 4.93 -0.83
N SER A 81 0.29 3.64 -0.46
CA SER A 81 1.05 2.55 -1.09
C SER A 81 0.47 2.10 -2.41
N VAL A 82 -0.82 2.33 -2.65
CA VAL A 82 -1.51 1.77 -3.82
C VAL A 82 -0.92 2.33 -5.11
N GLY A 83 -0.50 1.45 -6.01
CA GLY A 83 0.15 1.71 -7.29
C GLY A 83 1.63 2.05 -7.20
N ALA A 84 2.24 2.03 -6.00
CA ALA A 84 3.67 2.27 -5.86
C ALA A 84 4.44 0.95 -5.94
N TYR A 85 5.16 0.71 -7.04
CA TYR A 85 6.03 -0.46 -7.19
C TYR A 85 7.08 -0.53 -6.06
N ARG A 86 6.89 -1.45 -5.12
CA ARG A 86 7.69 -1.63 -3.90
C ARG A 86 8.33 -3.01 -3.79
N TYR A 87 7.74 -4.00 -4.45
CA TYR A 87 8.14 -5.38 -4.35
C TYR A 87 8.44 -5.92 -5.75
N ALA A 88 9.67 -6.42 -5.93
CA ALA A 88 10.05 -7.05 -7.19
C ALA A 88 9.23 -8.32 -7.40
N ARG A 89 8.69 -8.48 -8.62
CA ARG A 89 7.88 -9.65 -8.99
C ARG A 89 8.67 -10.61 -9.87
N SER A 90 8.59 -11.89 -9.50
CA SER A 90 9.07 -13.02 -10.27
C SER A 90 7.89 -13.78 -10.85
N GLU A 91 8.15 -14.66 -11.82
CA GLU A 91 7.12 -15.57 -12.31
C GLU A 91 6.51 -16.39 -11.15
N PRO A 92 5.18 -16.59 -11.13
CA PRO A 92 4.52 -17.38 -10.10
C PRO A 92 5.04 -18.81 -10.08
N SER A 93 5.29 -19.36 -8.89
CA SER A 93 5.79 -20.72 -8.72
C SER A 93 4.70 -21.76 -8.45
N LEU A 94 3.53 -21.33 -7.95
CA LEU A 94 2.40 -22.21 -7.63
C LEU A 94 1.17 -21.96 -8.52
N ASN A 95 0.91 -20.70 -8.91
CA ASN A 95 -0.14 -20.25 -9.86
C ASN A 95 -1.50 -20.99 -9.81
N ASP A 96 -1.92 -21.48 -8.65
CA ASP A 96 -3.16 -22.22 -8.43
C ASP A 96 -4.30 -21.32 -7.92
N ARG A 97 -4.03 -20.02 -7.73
CA ARG A 97 -4.98 -19.03 -7.20
C ARG A 97 -5.01 -17.79 -8.06
N ASN A 98 -6.21 -17.32 -8.36
CA ASN A 98 -6.48 -16.10 -9.12
C ASN A 98 -7.45 -15.20 -8.34
N CYS A 99 -7.53 -13.92 -8.72
CA CYS A 99 -8.39 -12.93 -8.09
C CYS A 99 -9.86 -13.36 -8.00
N ALA A 100 -10.37 -14.08 -9.02
CA ALA A 100 -11.74 -14.55 -9.10
C ALA A 100 -12.07 -15.72 -8.15
N ASP A 101 -11.06 -16.36 -7.53
CA ASP A 101 -11.26 -17.50 -6.62
C ASP A 101 -11.72 -17.08 -5.23
N PHE A 102 -11.74 -15.77 -4.96
CA PHE A 102 -12.00 -15.20 -3.64
C PHE A 102 -13.29 -14.39 -3.64
N PRO A 103 -14.08 -14.44 -2.55
CA PRO A 103 -15.36 -13.74 -2.46
C PRO A 103 -15.25 -12.22 -2.37
N SER A 104 -14.07 -11.69 -2.02
CA SER A 104 -13.81 -10.25 -1.91
C SER A 104 -12.33 -9.92 -2.09
N SER A 105 -12.01 -8.71 -2.56
CA SER A 105 -10.63 -8.23 -2.69
C SER A 105 -9.87 -8.26 -1.36
N ALA A 106 -10.55 -7.99 -0.23
CA ALA A 106 -9.95 -8.11 1.09
C ALA A 106 -9.56 -9.54 1.46
N SER A 107 -10.38 -10.53 1.07
CA SER A 107 -10.05 -11.95 1.28
C SER A 107 -8.88 -12.41 0.42
N VAL A 108 -8.74 -11.88 -0.81
CA VAL A 108 -7.54 -12.08 -1.63
C VAL A 108 -6.31 -11.53 -0.91
N GLN A 109 -6.39 -10.29 -0.41
CA GLN A 109 -5.26 -9.65 0.28
C GLN A 109 -4.83 -10.46 1.51
N ARG A 110 -5.77 -10.96 2.32
CA ARG A 110 -5.45 -11.82 3.47
C ARG A 110 -4.70 -13.07 3.05
N PHE A 111 -5.20 -13.74 2.01
CA PHE A 111 -4.55 -14.95 1.49
C PHE A 111 -3.14 -14.63 0.98
N PHE A 112 -2.99 -13.60 0.16
CA PHE A 112 -1.71 -13.13 -0.35
C PHE A 112 -0.69 -12.86 0.77
N LEU A 113 -1.08 -12.13 1.81
CA LEU A 113 -0.21 -11.86 2.96
C LEU A 113 0.15 -13.16 3.69
N SER A 114 -0.82 -14.06 3.91
CA SER A 114 -0.60 -15.35 4.57
C SER A 114 0.38 -16.26 3.82
N ALA A 115 0.39 -16.18 2.48
CA ALA A 115 1.27 -16.93 1.59
C ALA A 115 2.70 -16.34 1.49
N GLY A 116 2.99 -15.26 2.21
CA GLY A 116 4.31 -14.62 2.27
C GLY A 116 4.37 -13.23 1.63
N GLY A 117 3.25 -12.73 1.13
CA GLY A 117 3.14 -11.34 0.69
C GLY A 117 3.45 -10.36 1.83
N PRO A 118 3.92 -9.14 1.53
CA PRO A 118 4.11 -8.60 0.18
C PRO A 118 5.46 -8.95 -0.45
N GLY A 119 6.41 -9.48 0.33
CA GLY A 119 7.77 -9.80 -0.12
C GLY A 119 7.88 -11.02 -1.02
N PHE A 120 6.93 -11.95 -0.94
CA PHE A 120 6.89 -13.17 -1.74
C PHE A 120 5.48 -13.41 -2.30
N ASP A 121 5.36 -13.56 -3.62
CA ASP A 121 4.08 -13.74 -4.33
C ASP A 121 4.10 -15.01 -5.21
N PRO A 122 3.96 -16.21 -4.61
CA PRO A 122 4.05 -17.47 -5.36
C PRO A 122 2.83 -17.71 -6.27
N HIS A 123 1.74 -16.98 -6.05
CA HIS A 123 0.49 -17.10 -6.80
C HIS A 123 0.32 -16.00 -7.86
N GLY A 124 1.18 -14.98 -7.87
CA GLY A 124 1.11 -13.88 -8.84
C GLY A 124 -0.13 -13.00 -8.68
N LEU A 125 -0.58 -12.80 -7.43
CA LEU A 125 -1.78 -12.04 -7.10
C LEU A 125 -1.53 -10.52 -7.08
N ASP A 126 -0.29 -10.08 -6.87
CA ASP A 126 0.13 -8.67 -6.86
C ASP A 126 1.13 -8.43 -8.01
N ARG A 127 0.62 -8.36 -9.23
CA ARG A 127 1.45 -8.27 -10.44
C ARG A 127 2.14 -6.91 -10.61
N ASP A 128 1.55 -5.85 -10.09
CA ASP A 128 2.09 -4.49 -10.15
C ASP A 128 3.01 -4.17 -8.97
N GLY A 129 3.19 -5.10 -8.03
CA GLY A 129 4.23 -5.04 -7.01
C GLY A 129 4.02 -3.97 -5.95
N ASP A 130 2.78 -3.54 -5.72
CA ASP A 130 2.47 -2.43 -4.83
C ASP A 130 2.20 -2.84 -3.37
N GLY A 131 2.11 -4.15 -3.13
CA GLY A 131 1.79 -4.77 -1.85
C GLY A 131 0.30 -5.07 -1.66
N ASN A 132 -0.54 -4.80 -2.65
CA ASN A 132 -1.98 -5.01 -2.66
C ASN A 132 -2.36 -5.99 -3.78
N ALA A 133 -2.80 -7.17 -3.38
CA ALA A 133 -3.25 -8.19 -4.32
C ALA A 133 -4.52 -7.78 -5.06
N CYS A 134 -4.52 -8.01 -6.37
CA CYS A 134 -5.65 -7.81 -7.26
C CYS A 134 -6.28 -6.41 -7.09
N GLU A 135 -7.58 -6.32 -6.85
CA GLU A 135 -8.30 -5.05 -6.74
C GLU A 135 -8.30 -4.46 -5.32
N TRP A 136 -7.54 -5.02 -4.36
CA TRP A 136 -7.55 -4.54 -2.98
C TRP A 136 -7.19 -3.06 -2.86
N GLY A 137 -6.14 -2.64 -3.58
CA GLY A 137 -5.70 -1.25 -3.61
C GLY A 137 -6.78 -0.30 -4.17
N THR A 138 -7.50 -0.73 -5.20
CA THR A 138 -8.65 0.01 -5.76
C THR A 138 -9.76 0.15 -4.70
N ASN A 139 -10.10 -0.93 -4.00
CA ASN A 139 -11.11 -0.91 -2.96
C ASN A 139 -10.74 0.03 -1.79
N LEU A 140 -9.47 0.08 -1.39
CA LEU A 140 -8.99 1.04 -0.39
C LEU A 140 -9.18 2.50 -0.83
N ARG A 141 -8.89 2.81 -2.10
CA ARG A 141 -9.09 4.16 -2.66
C ARG A 141 -10.58 4.53 -2.71
N GLU A 142 -11.44 3.59 -3.05
CA GLU A 142 -12.91 3.79 -3.05
C GLU A 142 -13.43 4.06 -1.65
N ILE A 143 -13.08 3.23 -0.66
CA ILE A 143 -13.46 3.43 0.75
C ILE A 143 -13.00 4.83 1.21
N TYR A 144 -11.74 5.19 0.95
CA TYR A 144 -11.22 6.51 1.30
C TYR A 144 -12.01 7.65 0.66
N ALA A 145 -12.32 7.55 -0.63
CA ALA A 145 -13.05 8.57 -1.38
C ALA A 145 -14.47 8.78 -0.84
N THR A 146 -15.13 7.70 -0.41
CA THR A 146 -16.48 7.81 0.20
C THR A 146 -16.48 8.44 1.59
N ARG A 147 -15.34 8.37 2.30
CA ARG A 147 -15.20 8.86 3.68
C ARG A 147 -14.60 10.25 3.79
N THR A 148 -13.88 10.69 2.76
CA THR A 148 -13.23 12.00 2.77
C THR A 148 -14.07 12.99 1.96
N PRO A 149 -14.61 14.06 2.56
CA PRO A 149 -15.31 15.08 1.80
C PRO A 149 -14.34 15.70 0.78
N PRO A 150 -14.81 16.03 -0.44
CA PRO A 150 -13.96 16.69 -1.41
C PRO A 150 -13.44 17.99 -0.80
N VAL A 151 -12.13 18.21 -0.85
CA VAL A 151 -11.53 19.49 -0.46
C VAL A 151 -12.15 20.54 -1.38
N ARG A 152 -13.01 21.39 -0.83
CA ARG A 152 -13.56 22.53 -1.55
C ARG A 152 -12.41 23.51 -1.74
N VAL A 153 -11.71 23.40 -2.86
CA VAL A 153 -10.79 24.44 -3.30
C VAL A 153 -11.65 25.66 -3.59
N ALA A 154 -11.51 26.72 -2.78
CA ALA A 154 -12.16 27.98 -3.06
C ALA A 154 -11.76 28.40 -4.49
N PRO A 155 -12.71 28.84 -5.33
CA PRO A 155 -12.37 29.29 -6.67
C PRO A 155 -11.26 30.33 -6.56
N ARG A 156 -10.21 30.17 -7.37
CA ARG A 156 -9.14 31.16 -7.46
C ARG A 156 -9.79 32.44 -7.96
N VAL A 157 -10.04 33.40 -7.05
CA VAL A 157 -10.49 34.74 -7.43
C VAL A 157 -9.32 35.35 -8.17
N GLU A 158 -9.42 35.38 -9.49
CA GLU A 158 -8.50 36.15 -10.31
C GLU A 158 -8.57 37.60 -9.82
N SER A 159 -7.46 38.12 -9.32
CA SER A 159 -7.37 39.45 -8.72
C SER A 159 -7.60 40.50 -9.80
N ARG A 160 -8.87 40.88 -10.00
CA ARG A 160 -9.27 41.96 -10.91
C ARG A 160 -9.02 43.30 -10.21
N CYS A 161 -8.38 44.21 -10.94
CA CYS A 161 -8.19 45.59 -10.49
C CYS A 161 -9.45 46.42 -10.72
N TYR A 162 -9.86 47.14 -9.67
CA TYR A 162 -10.97 48.09 -9.68
C TYR A 162 -10.43 49.50 -9.46
N VAL A 163 -11.07 50.52 -10.03
CA VAL A 163 -10.71 51.93 -9.82
C VAL A 163 -11.66 52.54 -8.78
N GLY A 164 -11.10 53.18 -7.75
CA GLY A 164 -11.85 53.84 -6.69
C GLY A 164 -12.30 55.26 -7.06
N PRO A 165 -13.19 55.88 -6.26
CA PRO A 165 -13.70 57.24 -6.52
C PRO A 165 -12.64 58.34 -6.54
N ARG A 166 -11.46 58.06 -5.96
CA ARG A 166 -10.30 58.97 -5.91
C ARG A 166 -9.22 58.62 -6.94
N GLY A 167 -9.50 57.70 -7.86
CA GLY A 167 -8.60 57.34 -8.97
C GLY A 167 -7.56 56.25 -8.67
N GLY A 168 -7.37 55.84 -7.41
CA GLY A 168 -6.48 54.70 -7.06
C GLY A 168 -7.07 53.34 -7.41
N THR A 169 -6.21 52.34 -7.67
CA THR A 169 -6.60 50.95 -7.94
C THR A 169 -6.64 50.10 -6.68
N TYR A 170 -7.44 49.04 -6.70
CA TYR A 170 -7.49 48.04 -5.63
C TYR A 170 -7.98 46.68 -6.14
N THR A 171 -7.66 45.61 -5.43
CA THR A 171 -8.28 44.28 -5.58
C THR A 171 -9.25 44.02 -4.44
N ILE A 172 -10.10 43.00 -4.60
CA ILE A 172 -10.96 42.48 -3.53
C ILE A 172 -10.34 41.19 -2.99
N THR A 173 -10.04 41.16 -1.69
CA THR A 173 -9.52 39.95 -1.03
C THR A 173 -10.58 38.85 -0.95
N ALA A 174 -10.17 37.61 -0.66
CA ALA A 174 -11.11 36.50 -0.45
C ALA A 174 -12.13 36.76 0.67
N SER A 175 -11.83 37.65 1.62
CA SER A 175 -12.73 38.06 2.71
C SER A 175 -13.60 39.29 2.36
N GLY A 176 -13.51 39.81 1.13
CA GLY A 176 -14.31 40.94 0.65
C GLY A 176 -13.77 42.32 1.00
N TYR A 177 -12.59 42.42 1.60
CA TYR A 177 -11.95 43.71 1.89
C TYR A 177 -11.24 44.27 0.65
N LYS A 178 -11.13 45.61 0.59
CA LYS A 178 -10.36 46.30 -0.45
C LYS A 178 -8.89 46.28 -0.08
N ASP A 179 -8.07 45.79 -0.99
CA ASP A 179 -6.61 45.82 -0.90
C ASP A 179 -6.08 46.75 -2.00
N TYR A 180 -5.60 47.92 -1.59
CA TYR A 180 -5.10 48.95 -2.49
C TYR A 180 -3.67 48.70 -2.99
N ASP A 181 -2.98 47.68 -2.45
CA ASP A 181 -1.63 47.28 -2.87
C ASP A 181 -1.65 46.03 -3.78
N GLY A 182 -2.83 45.44 -4.01
CA GLY A 182 -3.01 44.24 -4.82
C GLY A 182 -3.01 44.46 -6.34
N CYS A 183 -2.92 45.73 -6.75
CA CYS A 183 -2.69 46.24 -8.10
C CYS A 183 -1.48 47.17 -8.01
#